data_AF-A0AA37LVG3-F1
#
_entry.id   AF-A0AA37LVG3-F1
#
_cell.length_a   1.000
_cell.length_b   1.000
_cell.length_c   1.000
_cell.angle_alpha   90.00
_cell.angle_beta   90.00
_cell.angle_gamma   90.00
#
_symmetry.space_group_name_H-M   'P 1'
#
loop_
_entity.id
_entity.type
_entity.pdbx_description
1 polymer ?
#
loop_
_entity_poly.entity_id
_entity_poly.type
_entity_poly.pdbx_seq_one_letter_code
_entity_poly.pdbx_strand_id
1 'polypeptide(L)'
;MTQVDKLRAEGFTGKGIRIGIVDSSVDYIHLTLGGCFGEGCLVAYGWDLTGDNYFPPESPAPDPDPYDDCVGHGTHVAGIIAAQANEMGFTGAAPDVVLGMYRAWGCSGLSTNDILLDGFNRAYEDGSNIISCSAGQYTGWANDPWAIAASKIVAQGVPVIVSPGNSGRSGMFLAASPVTGVDVTAVGSVDNAIIPLLLEAGSYDTGNDTADPQLFGLASGAPEYAESITLPLWAVSNDTISPNDACAVLPDDTPNLSSKVVLLRVADTSEC
;
A
#
# COMPACT_ATOMS: atom_id res chain seq x y z
N MET A 1 18.26 -0.76 -0.35
CA MET A 1 18.16 -2.18 0.05
C MET A 1 18.15 -3.14 -1.14
N THR A 2 17.43 -2.85 -2.22
CA THR A 2 17.20 -3.78 -3.35
C THR A 2 18.16 -3.66 -4.53
N GLN A 3 19.04 -2.63 -4.55
CA GLN A 3 20.01 -2.36 -5.63
C GLN A 3 19.40 -2.09 -7.02
N VAL A 4 18.10 -1.76 -7.08
CA VAL A 4 17.39 -1.42 -8.33
C VAL A 4 18.02 -0.21 -9.05
N ASP A 5 18.60 0.71 -8.29
CA ASP A 5 19.36 1.85 -8.80
C ASP A 5 20.51 1.44 -9.73
N LYS A 6 21.19 0.32 -9.43
CA LYS A 6 22.29 -0.18 -10.26
C LYS A 6 21.80 -0.69 -11.62
N LEU A 7 20.70 -1.44 -11.63
CA LEU A 7 20.08 -1.92 -12.88
C LEU A 7 19.57 -0.75 -13.73
N ARG A 8 18.98 0.27 -13.09
CA ARG A 8 18.55 1.48 -13.80
C ARG A 8 19.72 2.26 -14.37
N ALA A 9 20.87 2.33 -13.68
CA ALA A 9 22.08 2.96 -14.19
C ALA A 9 22.66 2.22 -15.42
N GLU A 10 22.41 0.92 -15.55
CA GLU A 10 22.74 0.12 -16.73
C GLU A 10 21.71 0.27 -17.88
N GLY A 11 20.60 1.00 -17.65
CA GLY A 11 19.56 1.26 -18.64
C GLY A 11 18.35 0.31 -18.57
N PHE A 12 18.28 -0.55 -17.55
CA PHE A 12 17.10 -1.41 -17.34
C PHE A 12 16.01 -0.65 -16.58
N THR A 13 15.06 -0.09 -17.32
CA THR A 13 13.95 0.73 -16.79
C THR A 13 12.58 0.09 -16.93
N GLY A 14 12.50 -1.10 -17.53
CA GLY A 14 11.25 -1.80 -17.83
C GLY A 14 10.64 -1.47 -19.21
N LYS A 15 11.35 -0.69 -20.04
CA LYS A 15 10.88 -0.34 -21.38
C LYS A 15 10.46 -1.57 -22.20
N GLY A 16 9.24 -1.52 -22.73
CA GLY A 16 8.66 -2.59 -23.55
C GLY A 16 8.07 -3.75 -22.75
N ILE A 17 8.09 -3.68 -21.42
CA ILE A 17 7.44 -4.65 -20.53
C ILE A 17 6.07 -4.12 -20.11
N ARG A 18 5.08 -5.01 -20.17
CA ARG A 18 3.71 -4.77 -19.72
C ARG A 18 3.47 -5.49 -18.40
N ILE A 19 2.96 -4.80 -17.39
CA ILE A 19 2.67 -5.37 -16.07
C ILE A 19 1.18 -5.20 -15.77
N GLY A 20 0.46 -6.31 -15.68
CA GLY A 20 -0.93 -6.32 -15.22
C GLY A 20 -0.98 -6.35 -13.70
N ILE A 21 -1.68 -5.39 -13.10
CA ILE A 21 -1.86 -5.28 -11.65
C ILE A 21 -3.31 -5.66 -11.35
N VAL A 22 -3.51 -6.65 -10.49
CA VAL A 22 -4.84 -7.05 -10.01
C VAL A 22 -4.98 -6.57 -8.57
N ASP A 23 -5.70 -5.47 -8.37
CA ASP A 23 -5.71 -4.72 -7.11
C ASP A 23 -7.00 -3.91 -6.89
N SER A 24 -6.99 -2.90 -6.00
CA SER A 24 -8.18 -2.13 -5.60
C SER A 24 -8.72 -1.17 -6.65
N SER A 25 -7.84 -0.68 -7.52
CA SER A 25 -8.05 0.42 -8.47
C SER A 25 -6.72 1.09 -8.77
N VAL A 26 -6.72 2.09 -9.66
CA VAL A 26 -5.62 3.06 -9.76
C VAL A 26 -6.16 4.46 -9.97
N ASP A 27 -5.65 5.41 -9.18
CA ASP A 27 -5.72 6.83 -9.52
C ASP A 27 -4.66 7.11 -10.60
N TYR A 28 -5.03 6.86 -11.86
CA TYR A 28 -4.15 7.15 -12.99
C TYR A 28 -4.03 8.65 -13.30
N ILE A 29 -4.87 9.52 -12.71
CA ILE A 29 -4.73 10.98 -12.85
C ILE A 29 -3.67 11.53 -11.88
N HIS A 30 -3.22 10.72 -10.92
CA HIS A 30 -2.12 11.06 -10.04
C HIS A 30 -0.87 11.48 -10.84
N LEU A 31 -0.26 12.61 -10.46
CA LEU A 31 0.85 13.23 -11.20
C LEU A 31 2.04 12.29 -11.38
N THR A 32 2.29 11.40 -10.42
CA THR A 32 3.39 10.42 -10.49
C THR A 32 3.06 9.21 -11.35
N LEU A 33 1.80 9.03 -11.78
CA LEU A 33 1.34 7.92 -12.61
C LEU A 33 0.96 8.34 -14.04
N GLY A 34 1.36 9.55 -14.45
CA GLY A 34 1.28 10.01 -15.85
C GLY A 34 0.03 10.81 -16.17
N GLY A 35 -0.99 10.83 -15.31
CA GLY A 35 -2.13 11.73 -15.45
C GLY A 35 -3.18 11.33 -16.48
N CYS A 36 -3.14 10.09 -17.01
CA CYS A 36 -4.07 9.65 -18.05
C CYS A 36 -4.21 8.12 -18.11
N PHE A 37 -5.29 7.66 -18.77
CA PHE A 37 -5.60 6.26 -19.01
C PHE A 37 -5.75 5.97 -20.51
N GLY A 38 -5.25 4.82 -20.95
CA GLY A 38 -5.39 4.34 -22.33
C GLY A 38 -4.10 4.39 -23.16
N GLU A 39 -4.22 4.16 -24.46
CA GLU A 39 -3.06 4.06 -25.35
C GLU A 39 -2.12 5.29 -25.25
N GLY A 40 -0.85 5.04 -24.95
CA GLY A 40 0.17 6.09 -24.78
C GLY A 40 0.34 6.61 -23.35
N CYS A 41 -0.52 6.20 -22.41
CA CYS A 41 -0.39 6.50 -20.98
C CYS A 41 0.47 5.45 -20.26
N LEU A 42 0.93 5.78 -19.05
CA LEU A 42 1.60 4.80 -18.18
C LEU A 42 0.64 3.66 -17.83
N VAL A 43 -0.58 3.99 -17.40
CA VAL A 43 -1.68 3.03 -17.24
C VAL A 43 -2.43 2.96 -18.57
N ALA A 44 -2.10 1.98 -19.40
CA ALA A 44 -2.56 1.97 -20.80
C ALA A 44 -3.77 1.07 -21.07
N TYR A 45 -4.06 0.15 -20.16
CA TYR A 45 -5.15 -0.82 -20.31
C TYR A 45 -5.64 -1.24 -18.93
N GLY A 46 -6.79 -1.92 -18.88
CA GLY A 46 -7.37 -2.30 -17.61
C GLY A 46 -8.87 -2.51 -17.70
N TRP A 47 -9.45 -2.88 -16.55
CA TRP A 47 -10.88 -3.14 -16.41
C TRP A 47 -11.29 -3.04 -14.94
N ASP A 48 -12.47 -2.48 -14.67
CA ASP A 48 -13.14 -2.65 -13.38
C ASP A 48 -14.03 -3.88 -13.41
N LEU A 49 -13.72 -4.84 -12.55
CA LEU A 49 -14.45 -6.12 -12.44
C LEU A 49 -15.63 -6.03 -11.47
N THR A 50 -15.80 -4.91 -10.77
CA THR A 50 -16.63 -4.80 -9.57
C THR A 50 -17.58 -3.60 -9.56
N GLY A 51 -17.08 -2.39 -9.79
CA GLY A 51 -17.80 -1.15 -9.53
C GLY A 51 -17.71 -0.71 -8.05
N ASP A 52 -17.88 0.60 -7.83
CA ASP A 52 -17.65 1.25 -6.52
C ASP A 52 -18.46 0.67 -5.36
N ASN A 53 -19.74 0.39 -5.62
CA ASN A 53 -20.70 -0.05 -4.61
C ASN A 53 -20.70 -1.57 -4.41
N TYR A 54 -19.72 -2.29 -4.97
CA TYR A 54 -19.68 -3.74 -4.87
C TYR A 54 -19.59 -4.22 -3.42
N PHE A 55 -20.53 -5.09 -3.04
CA PHE A 55 -20.54 -5.79 -1.76
C PHE A 55 -21.07 -7.21 -1.96
N PRO A 56 -20.28 -8.27 -1.73
CA PRO A 56 -20.77 -9.64 -1.91
C PRO A 56 -21.91 -9.95 -0.92
N PRO A 57 -22.99 -10.64 -1.35
CA PRO A 57 -23.10 -11.43 -2.58
C PRO A 57 -23.77 -10.72 -3.77
N GLU A 58 -23.83 -9.38 -3.77
CA GLU A 58 -24.42 -8.63 -4.88
C GLU A 58 -23.63 -8.84 -6.18
N SER A 59 -24.27 -8.66 -7.33
CA SER A 59 -23.59 -8.77 -8.62
C SER A 59 -22.63 -7.60 -8.82
N PRO A 60 -21.42 -7.83 -9.36
CA PRO A 60 -20.56 -6.73 -9.78
C PRO A 60 -21.16 -5.94 -10.94
N ALA A 61 -20.75 -4.69 -11.07
CA ALA A 61 -21.06 -3.78 -12.17
C ALA A 61 -19.76 -3.44 -12.94
N PRO A 62 -19.24 -4.39 -13.75
CA PRO A 62 -17.95 -4.22 -14.41
C PRO A 62 -18.00 -3.24 -15.58
N ASP A 63 -16.91 -2.51 -15.81
CA ASP A 63 -16.77 -1.51 -16.86
C ASP A 63 -15.28 -1.31 -17.28
N PRO A 64 -14.97 -0.61 -18.38
CA PRO A 64 -13.60 -0.52 -18.90
C PRO A 64 -12.69 0.49 -18.17
N ASP A 65 -13.16 1.18 -17.14
CA ASP A 65 -12.40 2.22 -16.41
C ASP A 65 -11.98 1.73 -15.01
N PRO A 66 -10.69 1.42 -14.78
CA PRO A 66 -10.21 0.91 -13.49
C PRO A 66 -10.00 2.01 -12.42
N TYR A 67 -10.46 3.23 -12.67
CA TYR A 67 -10.32 4.37 -11.76
C TYR A 67 -11.17 4.22 -10.49
N ASP A 68 -10.59 4.54 -9.33
CA ASP A 68 -11.35 4.98 -8.15
C ASP A 68 -10.53 5.92 -7.26
N ASP A 69 -11.20 6.58 -6.32
CA ASP A 69 -10.60 7.48 -5.33
C ASP A 69 -10.83 7.06 -3.86
N CYS A 70 -11.24 5.80 -3.62
CA CYS A 70 -11.74 5.39 -2.31
C CYS A 70 -10.79 4.47 -1.50
N VAL A 71 -10.01 3.60 -2.15
CA VAL A 71 -9.11 2.65 -1.43
C VAL A 71 -7.64 3.04 -1.54
N GLY A 72 -7.17 3.41 -2.73
CA GLY A 72 -5.79 3.87 -2.98
C GLY A 72 -4.68 2.81 -2.88
N HIS A 73 -4.98 1.57 -2.48
CA HIS A 73 -3.99 0.50 -2.35
C HIS A 73 -3.32 0.17 -3.69
N GLY A 74 -4.10 0.02 -4.76
CA GLY A 74 -3.55 -0.25 -6.10
C GLY A 74 -2.78 0.95 -6.69
N THR A 75 -3.17 2.19 -6.36
CA THR A 75 -2.38 3.40 -6.66
C THR A 75 -1.01 3.34 -5.99
N HIS A 76 -0.96 2.94 -4.72
CA HIS A 76 0.29 2.79 -3.98
C HIS A 76 1.17 1.68 -4.59
N VAL A 77 0.60 0.53 -4.93
CA VAL A 77 1.29 -0.56 -5.63
C VAL A 77 1.84 -0.11 -6.99
N ALA A 78 1.03 0.58 -7.80
CA ALA A 78 1.45 1.14 -9.08
C ALA A 78 2.60 2.15 -8.92
N GLY A 79 2.58 2.96 -7.86
CA GLY A 79 3.65 3.90 -7.53
C GLY A 79 4.98 3.20 -7.22
N ILE A 80 4.96 2.11 -6.44
CA ILE A 80 6.15 1.29 -6.17
C ILE A 80 6.75 0.75 -7.47
N ILE A 81 5.90 0.31 -8.41
CA ILE A 81 6.33 -0.27 -9.67
C ILE A 81 6.89 0.80 -10.61
N ALA A 82 6.13 1.88 -10.88
CA ALA A 82 6.42 2.76 -12.01
C ALA A 82 6.18 4.25 -11.76
N ALA A 83 6.20 4.73 -10.51
CA ALA A 83 6.12 6.17 -10.26
C ALA A 83 7.18 6.93 -11.08
N GLN A 84 6.71 7.95 -11.79
CA GLN A 84 7.53 8.86 -12.59
C GLN A 84 8.31 9.81 -11.67
N ALA A 85 9.39 10.38 -12.20
CA ALA A 85 10.15 11.40 -11.49
C ALA A 85 9.24 12.57 -11.11
N ASN A 86 9.32 13.00 -9.85
CA ASN A 86 8.41 13.97 -9.27
C ASN A 86 9.09 14.81 -8.19
N GLU A 87 8.39 15.85 -7.73
CA GLU A 87 8.91 16.83 -6.77
C GLU A 87 9.19 16.25 -5.38
N MET A 88 8.57 15.12 -5.02
CA MET A 88 8.82 14.42 -3.75
C MET A 88 10.09 13.57 -3.79
N GLY A 89 10.76 13.47 -4.94
CA GLY A 89 12.09 12.86 -5.05
C GLY A 89 12.12 11.33 -5.01
N PHE A 90 10.98 10.65 -5.18
CA PHE A 90 10.93 9.19 -5.33
C PHE A 90 10.57 8.79 -6.77
N THR A 91 10.91 7.55 -7.14
CA THR A 91 10.54 6.93 -8.42
C THR A 91 10.27 5.45 -8.22
N GLY A 92 9.47 4.86 -9.12
CA GLY A 92 9.21 3.43 -9.13
C GLY A 92 10.43 2.60 -9.51
N ALA A 93 10.34 1.29 -9.29
CA ALA A 93 11.40 0.36 -9.63
C ALA A 93 11.68 0.30 -11.15
N ALA A 94 10.64 0.37 -11.98
CA ALA A 94 10.71 0.26 -13.43
C ALA A 94 9.78 1.33 -14.08
N PRO A 95 10.25 2.59 -14.20
CA PRO A 95 9.39 3.70 -14.62
C PRO A 95 8.95 3.67 -16.10
N ASP A 96 9.60 2.89 -16.96
CA ASP A 96 9.29 2.85 -18.41
C ASP A 96 8.42 1.64 -18.81
N VAL A 97 7.87 0.91 -17.85
CA VAL A 97 6.88 -0.15 -18.12
C VAL A 97 5.57 0.46 -18.63
N VAL A 98 4.71 -0.40 -19.16
CA VAL A 98 3.29 -0.09 -19.36
C VAL A 98 2.49 -0.87 -18.33
N LEU A 99 1.65 -0.18 -17.57
CA LEU A 99 0.78 -0.78 -16.57
C LEU A 99 -0.59 -1.11 -17.17
N GLY A 100 -1.12 -2.26 -16.77
CA GLY A 100 -2.53 -2.60 -16.85
C GLY A 100 -3.12 -2.64 -15.45
N MET A 101 -4.33 -2.10 -15.22
CA MET A 101 -5.00 -2.20 -13.92
C MET A 101 -6.31 -2.97 -14.01
N TYR A 102 -6.44 -4.03 -13.22
CA TYR A 102 -7.64 -4.84 -13.08
C TYR A 102 -8.17 -4.66 -11.67
N ARG A 103 -9.14 -3.76 -11.53
CA ARG A 103 -9.79 -3.51 -10.24
C ARG A 103 -10.62 -4.73 -9.87
N ALA A 104 -10.27 -5.36 -8.75
CA ALA A 104 -10.82 -6.63 -8.29
C ALA A 104 -11.66 -6.51 -7.01
N TRP A 105 -11.81 -5.31 -6.45
CA TRP A 105 -12.75 -5.03 -5.36
C TRP A 105 -13.22 -3.58 -5.40
N GLY A 106 -14.44 -3.36 -4.92
CA GLY A 106 -15.01 -2.03 -4.76
C GLY A 106 -14.55 -1.34 -3.47
N CYS A 107 -15.15 -0.19 -3.16
CA CYS A 107 -14.78 0.65 -2.02
C CYS A 107 -15.01 -0.01 -0.64
N SER A 108 -15.77 -1.11 -0.59
CA SER A 108 -15.94 -1.92 0.61
C SER A 108 -14.68 -2.72 1.00
N GLY A 109 -13.70 -2.83 0.09
CA GLY A 109 -12.48 -3.62 0.28
C GLY A 109 -12.70 -5.14 0.18
N LEU A 110 -13.85 -5.57 -0.36
CA LEU A 110 -14.22 -6.98 -0.46
C LEU A 110 -14.17 -7.48 -1.90
N SER A 111 -13.66 -8.71 -2.05
CA SER A 111 -13.59 -9.43 -3.32
C SER A 111 -14.00 -10.89 -3.13
N THR A 112 -14.19 -11.58 -4.24
CA THR A 112 -14.40 -13.03 -4.32
C THR A 112 -13.33 -13.68 -5.20
N ASN A 113 -13.06 -14.97 -4.98
CA ASN A 113 -12.03 -15.69 -5.72
C ASN A 113 -12.27 -15.68 -7.24
N ASP A 114 -13.52 -15.68 -7.69
CA ASP A 114 -13.89 -15.62 -9.11
C ASP A 114 -13.57 -14.26 -9.74
N ILE A 115 -13.78 -13.14 -9.03
CA ILE A 115 -13.39 -11.81 -9.50
C ILE A 115 -11.86 -11.71 -9.62
N LEU A 116 -11.13 -12.13 -8.58
CA LEU A 116 -9.67 -12.12 -8.59
C LEU A 116 -9.10 -13.01 -9.71
N LEU A 117 -9.71 -14.17 -9.92
CA LEU A 117 -9.37 -15.06 -11.02
C LEU A 117 -9.66 -14.44 -12.39
N ASP A 118 -10.78 -13.72 -12.56
CA ASP A 118 -11.08 -13.01 -13.82
C ASP A 118 -10.03 -11.93 -14.11
N GLY A 119 -9.58 -11.20 -13.09
CA GLY A 119 -8.49 -10.24 -13.22
C GLY A 119 -7.19 -10.87 -13.74
N PHE A 120 -6.83 -12.05 -13.28
CA PHE A 120 -5.65 -12.78 -13.76
C PHE A 120 -5.81 -13.22 -15.22
N ASN A 121 -6.98 -13.74 -15.58
CA ASN A 121 -7.27 -14.17 -16.95
C ASN A 121 -7.20 -12.98 -17.92
N ARG A 122 -7.84 -11.87 -17.58
CA ARG A 122 -7.81 -10.65 -18.41
C ARG A 122 -6.41 -10.06 -18.52
N ALA A 123 -5.67 -10.00 -17.41
CA ALA A 123 -4.27 -9.55 -17.44
C ALA A 123 -3.41 -10.38 -18.39
N TYR A 124 -3.61 -11.70 -18.40
CA TYR A 124 -2.94 -12.61 -19.31
C TYR A 124 -3.41 -12.42 -20.77
N GLU A 125 -4.73 -12.38 -21.00
CA GLU A 125 -5.34 -12.23 -22.33
C GLU A 125 -4.99 -10.89 -23.00
N ASP A 126 -4.92 -9.82 -22.22
CA ASP A 126 -4.50 -8.50 -22.69
C ASP A 126 -2.99 -8.42 -22.97
N GLY A 127 -2.23 -9.49 -22.68
CA GLY A 127 -0.82 -9.62 -23.05
C GLY A 127 0.16 -8.99 -22.04
N SER A 128 -0.17 -9.03 -20.75
CA SER A 128 0.78 -8.66 -19.70
C SER A 128 1.97 -9.62 -19.68
N ASN A 129 3.19 -9.09 -19.58
CA ASN A 129 4.40 -9.89 -19.45
C ASN A 129 4.62 -10.37 -18.01
N ILE A 130 4.10 -9.63 -17.03
CA ILE A 130 4.14 -9.95 -15.61
C ILE A 130 2.75 -9.65 -15.03
N ILE A 131 2.28 -10.48 -14.11
CA ILE A 131 1.08 -10.20 -13.31
C ILE A 131 1.49 -10.00 -11.85
N SER A 132 1.11 -8.86 -11.28
CA SER A 132 1.32 -8.52 -9.88
C SER A 132 -0.01 -8.46 -9.16
N CYS A 133 -0.10 -9.07 -7.98
CA CYS A 133 -1.31 -9.01 -7.15
C CYS A 133 -0.93 -8.89 -5.68
N SER A 134 -1.43 -7.85 -5.03
CA SER A 134 -1.25 -7.61 -3.59
C SER A 134 -2.54 -7.89 -2.82
N ALA A 135 -3.19 -9.01 -3.16
CA ALA A 135 -4.35 -9.54 -2.47
C ALA A 135 -4.25 -11.06 -2.33
N GLY A 136 -5.07 -11.61 -1.44
CA GLY A 136 -5.17 -13.05 -1.30
C GLY A 136 -6.32 -13.47 -0.40
N GLN A 137 -6.76 -14.72 -0.55
CA GLN A 137 -7.74 -15.35 0.33
C GLN A 137 -7.11 -16.47 1.16
N TYR A 138 -7.60 -16.69 2.37
CA TYR A 138 -7.12 -17.75 3.27
C TYR A 138 -7.63 -19.15 2.87
N THR A 139 -7.60 -19.46 1.58
CA THR A 139 -7.85 -20.78 0.97
C THR A 139 -6.56 -21.39 0.42
N GLY A 140 -5.44 -21.12 1.10
CA GLY A 140 -4.03 -21.25 0.69
C GLY A 140 -3.48 -22.61 0.26
N TRP A 141 -4.26 -23.47 -0.40
CA TRP A 141 -3.81 -24.75 -0.89
C TRP A 141 -3.54 -24.70 -2.39
N ALA A 142 -2.53 -25.44 -2.86
CA ALA A 142 -2.16 -25.45 -4.28
C ALA A 142 -3.27 -25.99 -5.23
N ASN A 143 -4.28 -26.66 -4.67
CA ASN A 143 -5.46 -27.13 -5.41
C ASN A 143 -6.63 -26.13 -5.41
N ASP A 144 -6.46 -24.96 -4.80
CA ASP A 144 -7.38 -23.84 -4.94
C ASP A 144 -7.49 -23.42 -6.42
N PRO A 145 -8.70 -23.14 -6.95
CA PRO A 145 -8.87 -22.79 -8.36
C PRO A 145 -8.02 -21.60 -8.82
N TRP A 146 -7.84 -20.60 -7.96
CA TRP A 146 -7.05 -19.41 -8.27
C TRP A 146 -5.55 -19.74 -8.28
N ALA A 147 -5.08 -20.56 -7.34
CA ALA A 147 -3.71 -21.07 -7.35
C ALA A 147 -3.40 -21.91 -8.60
N ILE A 148 -4.33 -22.78 -9.03
CA ILE A 148 -4.20 -23.57 -10.26
C ILE A 148 -4.11 -22.66 -11.49
N ALA A 149 -4.95 -21.63 -11.57
CA ALA A 149 -4.94 -20.69 -12.69
C ALA A 149 -3.63 -19.90 -12.76
N ALA A 150 -3.17 -19.36 -11.63
CA ALA A 150 -1.88 -18.69 -11.53
C ALA A 150 -0.73 -19.61 -11.98
N SER A 151 -0.73 -20.87 -11.53
CA SER A 151 0.27 -21.88 -11.96
C SER A 151 0.26 -22.10 -13.47
N LYS A 152 -0.93 -22.13 -14.09
CA LYS A 152 -1.06 -22.29 -15.55
C LYS A 152 -0.54 -21.08 -16.32
N ILE A 153 -0.80 -19.88 -15.83
CA ILE A 153 -0.27 -18.63 -16.41
C ILE A 153 1.26 -18.63 -16.36
N VAL A 154 1.84 -18.98 -15.21
CA VAL A 154 3.31 -19.11 -15.07
C VAL A 154 3.87 -20.15 -16.04
N ALA A 155 3.21 -21.29 -16.20
CA ALA A 155 3.63 -22.33 -17.16
C ALA A 155 3.58 -21.87 -18.63
N GLN A 156 2.84 -20.81 -18.96
CA GLN A 156 2.84 -20.16 -20.28
C GLN A 156 3.94 -19.09 -20.42
N GLY A 157 4.77 -18.89 -19.39
CA GLY A 157 5.91 -17.98 -19.41
C GLY A 157 5.60 -16.56 -18.92
N VAL A 158 4.46 -16.34 -18.26
CA VAL A 158 4.10 -15.05 -17.63
C VAL A 158 4.30 -15.17 -16.12
N PRO A 159 5.34 -14.56 -15.53
CA PRO A 159 5.56 -14.58 -14.09
C PRO A 159 4.39 -13.96 -13.33
N VAL A 160 3.99 -14.62 -12.25
CA VAL A 160 2.91 -14.18 -11.35
C VAL A 160 3.53 -13.92 -9.98
N ILE A 161 3.43 -12.67 -9.51
CA ILE A 161 4.07 -12.17 -8.30
C ILE A 161 2.99 -11.78 -7.29
N VAL A 162 3.01 -12.41 -6.12
CA VAL A 162 1.89 -12.33 -5.17
C VAL A 162 2.39 -12.18 -3.74
N SER A 163 1.71 -11.34 -2.96
CA SER A 163 1.95 -11.24 -1.51
C SER A 163 1.40 -12.47 -0.78
N PRO A 164 2.14 -13.09 0.16
CA PRO A 164 1.65 -14.25 0.91
C PRO A 164 0.62 -13.91 1.99
N GLY A 165 0.37 -12.61 2.23
CA GLY A 165 -0.54 -12.10 3.25
C GLY A 165 0.15 -11.62 4.52
N ASN A 166 -0.60 -10.88 5.36
CA ASN A 166 -0.09 -10.17 6.54
C ASN A 166 -0.37 -10.90 7.87
N SER A 167 -0.78 -12.17 7.80
CA SER A 167 -1.19 -12.97 8.98
C SER A 167 -0.06 -13.84 9.54
N GLY A 168 1.18 -13.35 9.51
CA GLY A 168 2.36 -14.14 9.91
C GLY A 168 2.30 -14.69 11.34
N ARG A 169 1.67 -13.96 12.27
CA ARG A 169 1.48 -14.39 13.68
C ARG A 169 0.56 -15.61 13.81
N SER A 170 -0.31 -15.83 12.84
CA SER A 170 -1.29 -16.92 12.86
C SER A 170 -0.65 -18.28 12.46
N GLY A 171 0.60 -18.27 11.99
CA GLY A 171 1.41 -19.47 11.78
C GLY A 171 1.76 -19.74 10.32
N MET A 172 2.72 -20.65 10.12
CA MET A 172 3.35 -20.93 8.81
C MET A 172 2.39 -21.49 7.74
N PHE A 173 1.21 -21.98 8.12
CA PHE A 173 0.25 -22.62 7.22
C PHE A 173 -0.87 -21.68 6.71
N LEU A 174 -0.70 -20.36 6.87
CA LEU A 174 -1.70 -19.34 6.49
C LEU A 174 -1.28 -18.45 5.31
N ALA A 175 -0.39 -18.95 4.45
CA ALA A 175 -0.13 -18.30 3.17
C ALA A 175 -1.42 -18.19 2.37
N ALA A 176 -1.72 -17.01 1.82
CA ALA A 176 -2.95 -16.77 1.07
C ALA A 176 -2.86 -17.32 -0.36
N SER A 177 -3.96 -17.86 -0.90
CA SER A 177 -4.05 -18.13 -2.34
C SER A 177 -4.06 -16.81 -3.11
N PRO A 178 -3.41 -16.74 -4.30
CA PRO A 178 -2.89 -17.84 -5.12
C PRO A 178 -1.38 -18.07 -4.95
N VAL A 179 -0.75 -17.50 -3.91
CA VAL A 179 0.72 -17.59 -3.71
C VAL A 179 1.22 -19.03 -3.62
N THR A 180 0.33 -19.96 -3.29
CA THR A 180 0.59 -21.39 -3.13
C THR A 180 0.54 -22.17 -4.44
N GLY A 181 0.29 -21.49 -5.57
CA GLY A 181 0.42 -22.06 -6.90
C GLY A 181 1.85 -22.51 -7.19
N VAL A 182 1.98 -23.50 -8.07
CA VAL A 182 3.28 -24.01 -8.55
C VAL A 182 3.97 -22.91 -9.36
N ASP A 183 5.23 -22.63 -9.03
CA ASP A 183 6.08 -21.61 -9.65
C ASP A 183 5.58 -20.15 -9.52
N VAL A 184 4.54 -19.90 -8.72
CA VAL A 184 4.11 -18.54 -8.34
C VAL A 184 5.13 -17.92 -7.39
N THR A 185 5.51 -16.66 -7.63
CA THR A 185 6.52 -15.99 -6.82
C THR A 185 5.88 -15.32 -5.59
N ALA A 186 6.18 -15.86 -4.42
CA ALA A 186 5.80 -15.28 -3.13
C ALA A 186 6.75 -14.15 -2.72
N VAL A 187 6.22 -12.97 -2.41
CA VAL A 187 7.01 -11.83 -1.92
C VAL A 187 6.60 -11.44 -0.50
N GLY A 188 7.39 -11.87 0.48
CA GLY A 188 7.24 -11.44 1.87
C GLY A 188 7.72 -9.99 2.11
N SER A 189 7.35 -9.41 3.24
CA SER A 189 7.73 -8.05 3.61
C SER A 189 8.87 -8.04 4.63
N VAL A 190 9.69 -7.00 4.56
CA VAL A 190 10.69 -6.61 5.57
C VAL A 190 10.62 -5.10 5.73
N ASP A 191 10.93 -4.61 6.92
CA ASP A 191 10.90 -3.18 7.20
C ASP A 191 12.00 -2.42 6.45
N ASN A 192 11.68 -1.19 6.04
CA ASN A 192 12.64 -0.34 5.37
C ASN A 192 13.62 0.25 6.39
N ALA A 193 14.90 0.34 6.02
CA ALA A 193 15.93 0.95 6.86
C ALA A 193 15.72 2.47 7.04
N ILE A 194 14.96 3.09 6.13
CA ILE A 194 14.60 4.51 6.17
C ILE A 194 13.12 4.61 5.83
N ILE A 195 12.32 5.17 6.72
CA ILE A 195 10.89 5.40 6.50
C ILE A 195 10.69 6.89 6.21
N PRO A 196 10.54 7.30 4.93
CA PRO A 196 10.14 8.66 4.64
C PRO A 196 8.69 8.85 5.12
N LEU A 197 8.49 9.77 6.05
CA LEU A 197 7.18 10.11 6.60
C LEU A 197 6.67 11.40 5.94
N LEU A 198 5.48 11.33 5.33
CA LEU A 198 4.69 12.51 5.02
C LEU A 198 3.68 12.68 6.14
N LEU A 199 3.85 13.74 6.93
CA LEU A 199 2.99 14.03 8.08
C LEU A 199 2.32 15.38 7.86
N GLU A 200 1.14 15.55 8.44
CA GLU A 200 0.55 16.88 8.54
C GLU A 200 1.50 17.78 9.33
N ALA A 201 1.66 19.03 8.89
CA ALA A 201 2.50 19.98 9.61
C ALA A 201 1.75 20.49 10.84
N GLY A 202 2.17 20.04 12.02
CA GLY A 202 1.84 20.67 13.29
C GLY A 202 2.76 21.86 13.55
N SER A 203 2.27 22.86 14.29
CA SER A 203 3.10 23.96 14.77
C SER A 203 2.84 24.25 16.23
N TYR A 204 3.86 24.67 16.97
CA TYR A 204 3.71 25.15 18.35
C TYR A 204 4.50 26.44 18.59
N ASP A 205 4.02 27.22 19.56
CA ASP A 205 4.66 28.43 20.07
C ASP A 205 4.74 28.32 21.60
N THR A 206 5.89 28.68 22.18
CA THR A 206 6.14 28.65 23.63
C THR A 206 5.93 30.02 24.29
N GLY A 207 5.60 31.06 23.52
CA GLY A 207 5.41 32.43 23.98
C GLY A 207 6.70 33.16 24.40
N ASN A 208 7.84 32.46 24.42
CA ASN A 208 9.15 33.00 24.76
C ASN A 208 10.07 33.19 23.54
N ASP A 209 9.70 32.67 22.38
CA ASP A 209 10.45 32.83 21.13
C ASP A 209 9.78 33.89 20.24
N THR A 210 10.59 34.81 19.70
CA THR A 210 10.14 35.80 18.68
C THR A 210 10.28 35.25 17.26
N ALA A 211 10.58 33.96 17.13
CA ALA A 211 10.77 33.26 15.87
C ALA A 211 9.47 32.60 15.39
N ASP A 212 9.44 32.24 14.11
CA ASP A 212 8.34 31.51 13.49
C ASP A 212 7.97 30.23 14.29
N PRO A 213 6.69 29.81 14.29
CA PRO A 213 6.24 28.60 14.97
C PRO A 213 7.10 27.39 14.62
N GLN A 214 7.48 26.62 15.63
CA GLN A 214 8.28 25.41 15.43
C GLN A 214 7.41 24.35 14.77
N LEU A 215 7.82 23.87 13.60
CA LEU A 215 7.10 22.85 12.85
C LEU A 215 7.49 21.44 13.33
N PHE A 216 6.51 20.55 13.37
CA PHE A 216 6.72 19.13 13.63
C PHE A 216 5.72 18.30 12.82
N GLY A 217 6.03 17.02 12.63
CA GLY A 217 5.08 16.08 12.02
C GLY A 217 3.99 15.69 13.00
N LEU A 218 2.74 16.03 12.68
CA LEU A 218 1.57 15.69 13.46
C LEU A 218 1.05 14.32 13.02
N ALA A 219 0.88 13.42 13.99
CA ALA A 219 0.11 12.21 13.83
C ALA A 219 -1.17 12.34 14.66
N SER A 220 -2.32 12.39 13.99
CA SER A 220 -3.62 12.52 14.67
C SER A 220 -3.91 11.28 15.52
N GLY A 221 -4.22 11.49 16.79
CA GLY A 221 -4.70 10.44 17.68
C GLY A 221 -6.17 10.12 17.43
N ALA A 222 -6.60 8.93 17.84
CA ALA A 222 -8.01 8.53 17.84
C ALA A 222 -8.58 8.52 19.27
N PRO A 223 -9.79 9.05 19.52
CA PRO A 223 -10.68 9.70 18.56
C PRO A 223 -10.23 11.13 18.21
N GLU A 224 -10.57 11.58 17.00
CA GLU A 224 -10.38 12.98 16.59
C GLU A 224 -11.27 13.92 17.42
N TYR A 225 -10.77 15.13 17.65
CA TYR A 225 -11.56 16.18 18.30
C TYR A 225 -12.51 16.79 17.28
N ALA A 226 -13.81 16.79 17.60
CA ALA A 226 -14.86 17.30 16.71
C ALA A 226 -14.78 18.82 16.48
N GLU A 227 -14.10 19.56 17.36
CA GLU A 227 -13.93 21.01 17.30
C GLU A 227 -12.54 21.40 17.81
N SER A 228 -12.12 22.64 17.53
CA SER A 228 -10.88 23.20 18.08
C SER A 228 -10.98 23.28 19.61
N ILE A 229 -10.08 22.58 20.30
CA ILE A 229 -10.02 22.58 21.77
C ILE A 229 -8.72 23.17 22.28
N THR A 230 -8.75 23.62 23.54
CA THR A 230 -7.55 24.03 24.27
C THR A 230 -7.41 23.13 25.49
N LEU A 231 -6.31 22.39 25.57
CA LEU A 231 -6.02 21.48 26.67
C LEU A 231 -4.61 21.78 27.23
N PRO A 232 -4.39 21.56 28.53
CA PRO A 232 -3.04 21.57 29.09
C PRO A 232 -2.18 20.47 28.48
N LEU A 233 -0.97 20.82 28.06
CA LEU A 233 0.06 19.88 27.65
C LEU A 233 0.62 19.15 28.89
N TRP A 234 0.80 17.84 28.79
CA TRP A 234 1.50 17.03 29.79
C TRP A 234 2.48 16.10 29.10
N ALA A 235 3.76 16.23 29.43
CA ALA A 235 4.81 15.37 28.89
C ALA A 235 5.03 14.16 29.83
N VAL A 236 5.13 12.97 29.25
CA VAL A 236 5.48 11.73 29.99
C VAL A 236 6.86 11.87 30.64
N SER A 237 7.78 12.50 29.93
CA SER A 237 9.14 12.77 30.38
C SER A 237 9.59 14.14 29.88
N ASN A 238 10.41 14.82 30.68
CA ASN A 238 11.16 16.00 30.21
C ASN A 238 12.52 15.61 29.62
N ASP A 239 12.87 14.32 29.61
CA ASP A 239 14.08 13.81 28.99
C ASP A 239 13.88 13.64 27.48
N THR A 240 14.46 14.55 26.71
CA THR A 240 14.34 14.58 25.25
C THR A 240 15.13 13.48 24.54
N ILE A 241 15.97 12.73 25.24
CA ILE A 241 16.76 11.63 24.65
C ILE A 241 16.29 10.23 25.09
N SER A 242 15.31 10.14 25.99
CA SER A 242 14.71 8.89 26.44
C SER A 242 14.21 8.05 25.24
N PRO A 243 14.64 6.80 25.08
CA PRO A 243 14.22 5.95 23.96
C PRO A 243 12.81 5.36 24.11
N ASN A 244 12.29 5.26 25.34
CA ASN A 244 11.20 4.34 25.68
C ASN A 244 10.11 4.95 26.58
N ASP A 245 9.72 6.19 26.28
CA ASP A 245 8.64 6.87 27.00
C ASP A 245 7.34 6.07 26.97
N ALA A 246 6.76 5.81 28.14
CA ALA A 246 5.53 5.05 28.30
C ALA A 246 5.55 3.60 27.73
N CYS A 247 6.73 3.02 27.49
CA CYS A 247 6.85 1.58 27.17
C CYS A 247 6.61 0.66 28.38
N ALA A 248 6.67 1.21 29.58
CA ALA A 248 6.28 0.55 30.82
C ALA A 248 5.02 1.20 31.39
N VAL A 249 4.35 0.48 32.30
CA VAL A 249 3.19 1.02 33.05
C VAL A 249 3.59 2.34 33.70
N LEU A 250 2.80 3.38 33.47
CA LEU A 250 3.03 4.69 34.06
C LEU A 250 2.92 4.63 35.59
N PRO A 251 3.69 5.44 36.35
CA PRO A 251 3.63 5.48 37.81
C PRO A 251 2.20 5.69 38.35
N ASP A 252 1.90 5.11 39.52
CA ASP A 252 0.57 5.19 40.16
C ASP A 252 0.14 6.64 40.52
N ASP A 253 1.10 7.57 40.60
CA ASP A 253 0.86 9.00 40.84
C ASP A 253 0.63 9.80 39.54
N THR A 254 0.54 9.13 38.39
CA THR A 254 0.20 9.76 37.11
C THR A 254 -1.17 10.42 37.20
N PRO A 255 -1.30 11.73 36.90
CA PRO A 255 -2.57 12.43 36.98
C PRO A 255 -3.56 11.89 35.93
N ASN A 256 -4.87 12.14 36.14
CA ASN A 256 -5.86 11.85 35.10
C ASN A 256 -5.52 12.63 33.81
N LEU A 257 -5.35 11.89 32.71
CA LEU A 257 -4.92 12.41 31.40
C LEU A 257 -6.10 12.70 30.45
N SER A 258 -7.35 12.42 30.85
CA SER A 258 -8.53 12.53 29.97
C SER A 258 -8.82 13.94 29.45
N SER A 259 -8.26 14.97 30.09
CA SER A 259 -8.39 16.38 29.72
C SER A 259 -7.05 17.03 29.37
N LYS A 260 -6.07 16.26 28.90
CA LYS A 260 -4.72 16.75 28.56
C LYS A 260 -4.30 16.32 27.17
N VAL A 261 -3.42 17.09 26.54
CA VAL A 261 -2.62 16.60 25.40
C VAL A 261 -1.39 15.91 25.98
N VAL A 262 -1.24 14.62 25.70
CA VAL A 262 -0.09 13.84 26.16
C VAL A 262 1.01 13.92 25.11
N LEU A 263 2.17 14.44 25.51
CA LEU A 263 3.38 14.41 24.69
C LEU A 263 4.22 13.21 25.12
N LEU A 264 4.49 12.32 24.16
CA LEU A 264 5.36 11.16 24.33
C LEU A 264 6.24 11.03 23.10
N ARG A 265 7.47 10.57 23.28
CA ARG A 265 8.31 10.20 22.16
C ARG A 265 7.91 8.81 21.66
N VAL A 266 7.58 8.72 20.38
CA VAL A 266 7.34 7.42 19.74
C VAL A 266 8.68 6.72 19.62
N ALA A 267 8.85 5.61 20.35
CA ALA A 267 10.01 4.73 20.24
C ALA A 267 10.04 4.06 18.86
N ASP A 268 11.22 3.75 18.35
CA ASP A 268 11.37 2.79 17.26
C ASP A 268 10.90 1.42 17.80
N THR A 269 10.08 0.70 17.06
CA THR A 269 9.28 -0.49 17.50
C THR A 269 10.11 -1.70 17.97
N SER A 270 11.43 -1.54 18.06
CA SER A 270 12.33 -2.51 18.66
C SER A 270 12.54 -2.30 20.17
N GLU A 271 12.16 -1.14 20.71
CA GLU A 271 12.35 -0.76 22.12
C GLU A 271 11.04 -0.76 22.94
N CYS A 272 9.92 -1.02 22.25
CA CYS A 272 8.53 -1.04 22.67
C CYS A 272 7.80 -2.04 21.75
#